data_AF-A0A7W0N6J7-F1
#
_entry.id   AF-A0A7W0N6J7-F1
#
_cell.length_a   1.000
_cell.length_b   1.000
_cell.length_c   1.000
_cell.angle_alpha   90.00
_cell.angle_beta   90.00
_cell.angle_gamma   90.00
#
_symmetry.space_group_name_H-M   'P 1'
#
loop_
_entity.id
_entity.type
_entity.pdbx_description
1 polymer ?
#
loop_
_entity_poly.entity_id
_entity_poly.type
_entity_poly.pdbx_seq_one_letter_code
_entity_poly.pdbx_strand_id
1 'polypeptide(L)' 'MSEDDFRLNARFAEGAAFDVSMLRHIREVNRKEMVIFPWRKGDILVLDNLLTAHGRMPFTGNRKIILAMT' A
#
# COMPACT_ATOMS: atom_id res chain seq x y z
N MET A 1 19.35 10.67 -10.13
CA MET A 1 18.20 10.90 -9.24
C MET A 1 18.71 10.80 -7.82
N SER A 2 18.53 11.86 -7.02
CA SER A 2 18.79 11.78 -5.59
C SER A 2 17.60 11.11 -4.88
N GLU A 3 17.78 10.69 -3.63
CA GLU A 3 16.67 10.13 -2.84
C GLU A 3 15.52 11.13 -2.64
N ASP A 4 15.82 12.43 -2.73
CA ASP A 4 14.83 13.48 -2.58
C ASP A 4 13.93 13.64 -3.82
N ASP A 5 14.29 13.01 -4.94
CA ASP A 5 13.44 12.95 -6.14
C ASP A 5 12.25 11.97 -5.96
N PHE A 6 12.26 11.13 -4.92
CA PHE A 6 11.15 10.22 -4.64
C PHE A 6 10.01 10.94 -3.91
N ARG A 7 8.86 11.06 -4.58
CA ARG A 7 7.63 11.70 -4.04
C ARG A 7 7.13 11.14 -2.71
N LEU A 8 7.51 9.91 -2.35
CA LEU A 8 7.12 9.23 -1.13
C LEU A 8 8.36 8.78 -0.34
N ASN A 9 9.25 9.72 -0.05
CA ASN A 9 10.36 9.49 0.86
C ASN A 9 9.93 9.80 2.31
N ALA A 10 10.48 9.06 3.27
CA ALA A 10 10.21 9.25 4.69
C ALA A 10 11.48 8.99 5.51
N ARG A 11 11.62 9.75 6.60
CA ARG A 11 12.75 9.73 7.53
C ARG A 11 12.22 9.76 8.97
N PHE A 12 13.05 9.42 9.94
CA PHE A 12 12.73 9.67 11.35
C PHE A 12 12.56 11.18 11.60
N ALA A 13 11.93 11.54 12.73
CA ALA A 13 11.62 12.93 13.04
C ALA A 13 12.89 13.82 13.11
N GLU A 14 13.99 13.25 13.56
CA GLU A 14 15.33 13.85 13.61
C GLU A 14 16.03 13.93 12.24
N GLY A 15 15.43 13.39 11.17
CA GLY A 15 15.96 13.41 9.81
C GLY A 15 16.83 12.22 9.43
N ALA A 16 17.07 11.28 10.35
CA ALA A 16 17.78 10.05 10.03
C ALA A 16 17.00 9.17 9.04
N ALA A 17 17.71 8.50 8.12
CA ALA A 17 17.10 7.50 7.25
C ALA A 17 16.67 6.26 8.04
N PHE A 18 15.62 5.59 7.59
CA PHE A 18 15.27 4.26 8.11
C PHE A 18 16.32 3.23 7.70
N ASP A 19 16.66 2.31 8.60
CA ASP A 19 17.44 1.13 8.23
C ASP A 19 16.65 0.29 7.20
N VAL A 20 17.34 -0.16 6.15
CA VAL A 20 16.76 -0.99 5.09
C VAL A 20 16.13 -2.27 5.65
N SER A 21 16.68 -2.83 6.72
CA SER A 21 16.15 -4.01 7.42
C SER A 21 14.77 -3.74 8.05
N MET A 22 14.54 -2.55 8.62
CA MET A 22 13.23 -2.16 9.15
C MET A 22 12.18 -2.09 8.02
N LEU A 23 12.54 -1.45 6.91
CA LEU A 23 11.66 -1.36 5.74
C LEU A 23 11.38 -2.73 5.13
N ARG A 24 12.36 -3.64 5.15
CA ARG A 24 12.20 -5.03 4.70
C ARG A 24 11.22 -5.77 5.60
N HIS A 25 11.37 -5.66 6.91
CA HIS A 25 10.48 -6.28 7.89
C HIS A 25 9.03 -5.82 7.73
N ILE A 26 8.80 -4.50 7.61
CA ILE A 26 7.44 -3.95 7.38
C ILE A 26 6.83 -4.55 6.11
N ARG A 27 7.58 -4.61 5.01
CA ARG A 27 7.10 -5.20 3.74
C ARG A 27 6.82 -6.68 3.86
N GLU A 28 7.62 -7.42 4.62
CA GLU A 28 7.42 -8.85 4.85
C GLU A 28 6.14 -9.12 5.63
N VAL A 29 5.93 -8.40 6.74
CA VAL A 29 4.68 -8.51 7.53
C VAL A 29 3.47 -8.13 6.67
N ASN A 30 3.52 -7.02 5.94
CA ASN A 30 2.44 -6.63 5.03
C ASN A 30 2.14 -7.70 3.98
N ARG A 31 3.15 -8.36 3.41
CA ARG A 31 2.95 -9.45 2.44
C ARG A 31 2.34 -10.70 3.07
N LYS A 32 2.80 -11.05 4.27
CA LYS A 32 2.34 -12.23 5.00
C LYS A 32 0.86 -12.10 5.39
N GLU A 33 0.45 -10.92 5.83
CA GLU A 33 -0.91 -10.65 6.29
C GLU A 33 -1.84 -10.13 5.16
N MET A 34 -1.36 -10.07 3.92
CA MET A 34 -2.13 -9.56 2.79
C MET A 34 -3.26 -10.52 2.41
N VAL A 35 -4.48 -9.99 2.29
CA VAL A 35 -5.60 -10.71 1.68
C VAL A 35 -5.72 -10.30 0.21
N ILE A 36 -5.59 -11.26 -0.69
CA ILE A 36 -5.65 -11.05 -2.14
C ILE A 36 -6.83 -11.82 -2.72
N PHE A 37 -7.71 -11.13 -3.43
CA PHE A 37 -8.84 -11.73 -4.12
C PHE A 37 -9.06 -11.10 -5.50
N PRO A 38 -9.54 -11.88 -6.49
CA PRO A 38 -9.91 -11.34 -7.79
C PRO A 38 -11.24 -10.61 -7.68
N TRP A 39 -11.26 -9.36 -8.13
CA TRP A 39 -12.50 -8.58 -8.24
C TRP A 39 -13.44 -9.19 -9.29
N ARG A 40 -14.72 -9.31 -8.93
CA ARG A 40 -15.82 -9.62 -9.85
C ARG A 40 -16.76 -8.43 -9.97
N LYS A 41 -17.47 -8.35 -11.09
CA LYS A 41 -18.44 -7.28 -11.32
C LYS A 41 -19.57 -7.42 -10.28
N GLY A 42 -19.81 -6.34 -9.54
CA GLY A 42 -20.83 -6.30 -8.48
C GLY A 42 -20.28 -6.49 -7.07
N ASP A 43 -19.01 -6.89 -6.92
CA ASP A 43 -18.38 -6.98 -5.60
C ASP A 43 -18.28 -5.60 -4.93
N ILE A 44 -18.47 -5.59 -3.61
CA ILE A 44 -18.27 -4.43 -2.75
C ILE A 44 -17.28 -4.82 -1.66
N LEU A 45 -16.21 -4.05 -1.50
CA LEU A 45 -15.31 -4.15 -0.35
C LEU A 45 -15.63 -3.00 0.61
N VAL A 46 -15.93 -3.36 1.85
CA VAL A 46 -15.98 -2.41 2.96
C VAL A 46 -14.80 -2.73 3.87
N LEU A 47 -14.05 -1.70 4.24
CA LEU A 47 -12.92 -1.80 5.16
C LEU A 47 -12.94 -0.62 6.13
N ASP A 48 -12.31 -0.81 7.28
CA ASP A 48 -11.99 0.27 8.19
C ASP A 48 -10.70 0.96 7.70
N ASN A 49 -10.80 2.24 7.33
CA ASN A 49 -9.69 2.98 6.73
C ASN A 49 -8.54 3.27 7.73
N LEU A 50 -8.81 3.27 9.03
CA LEU A 50 -7.79 3.48 10.06
C LEU A 50 -7.01 2.20 10.34
N LEU A 51 -7.69 1.05 10.28
CA LEU A 51 -7.11 -0.24 10.65
C LEU A 51 -6.55 -1.02 9.46
N THR A 52 -6.85 -0.61 8.22
CA THR A 52 -6.54 -1.41 7.02
C THR A 52 -5.63 -0.67 6.05
N ALA A 53 -4.40 -1.17 5.90
CA ALA A 53 -3.57 -0.85 4.75
C ALA A 53 -4.13 -1.55 3.50
N HIS A 54 -4.42 -0.78 2.45
CA HIS A 54 -4.92 -1.31 1.20
C HIS A 54 -4.08 -0.81 0.01
N GLY A 55 -4.04 -1.63 -1.05
CA GLY A 55 -3.20 -1.38 -2.21
C GLY A 55 -3.72 -2.08 -3.44
N ARG A 56 -2.91 -2.06 -4.51
CA ARG A 56 -3.31 -2.59 -5.81
C ARG A 56 -2.19 -3.43 -6.41
N MET A 57 -2.49 -4.70 -6.71
CA MET A 57 -1.62 -5.53 -7.54
C MET A 57 -1.53 -5.00 -8.99
N PRO A 58 -0.41 -5.22 -9.70
CA PRO A 58 -0.31 -4.92 -11.13
C PRO A 58 -1.46 -5.56 -11.92
N PHE A 59 -1.95 -4.88 -12.96
CA PHE A 59 -3.01 -5.38 -13.83
C PHE A 59 -2.81 -4.83 -15.25
N THR A 60 -3.46 -5.47 -16.23
CA THR A 60 -3.50 -5.06 -17.64
C THR A 60 -4.94 -4.98 -18.13
N GLY A 61 -5.18 -4.27 -19.24
CA GLY A 61 -6.50 -4.10 -19.83
C GLY A 61 -7.42 -3.14 -19.06
N ASN A 62 -8.71 -3.16 -19.42
CA ASN A 62 -9.71 -2.26 -18.87
C ASN A 62 -10.19 -2.72 -17.49
N ARG A 63 -10.05 -1.85 -16.48
CA ARG A 63 -10.51 -2.08 -15.11
C ARG A 63 -11.09 -0.79 -14.54
N LYS A 64 -12.30 -0.87 -13.98
CA LYS A 64 -12.95 0.25 -13.27
C LYS A 64 -13.31 -0.20 -11.86
N ILE A 65 -12.79 0.51 -10.87
CA ILE A 65 -13.17 0.41 -9.45
C ILE A 65 -13.55 1.81 -9.01
N ILE A 66 -14.64 1.92 -8.26
CA ILE A 66 -15.13 3.18 -7.70
C ILE A 66 -14.95 3.10 -6.19
N LEU A 67 -14.62 4.23 -5.58
CA LEU A 67 -14.39 4.36 -4.15
C LEU A 67 -15.26 5.49 -3.59
N ALA A 68 -15.75 5.29 -2.38
CA ALA A 68 -16.37 6.30 -1.54
C ALA A 68 -15.76 6.17 -0.14
N MET A 69 -15.57 7.29 0.54
CA MET A 69 -15.14 7.34 1.93
C MET A 69 -16.24 8.02 2.76
N THR A 70 -16.38 7.55 3.99
CA THR A 70 -17.30 8.09 4.99
C THR A 70 -16.52 8.73 6.12
#